data_AF-A0A656HDF6-F1
#
_entry.id   AF-A0A656HDF6-F1
#
_cell.length_a   1.000
_cell.length_b   1.000
_cell.length_c   1.000
_cell.angle_alpha   90.00
_cell.angle_beta   90.00
_cell.angle_gamma   90.00
#
_symmetry.space_group_name_H-M   'P 1'
#
loop_
_entity.id
_entity.type
_entity.pdbx_description
1 polymer ?
#
loop_
_entity_poly.entity_id
_entity_poly.type
_entity_poly.pdbx_seq_one_letter_code
_entity_poly.pdbx_strand_id
1 'polypeptide(L)'
;MKQGLWVTMSAILLLLAGIGSNVFAQVTFPQPRGFVAEQACAAYTSLRKQTDPVTLEIGATYTAVAENRQPDPTHALILVGSENKWVELGCGHYTDGATATTPPPDNQASCLPFFDDVDNPVKVNVGGTVDITPPAPPLNAFDRAVNETCGAAGKVVSPEEFQSLLKSYPDVLQRIHAFTGNKVYANRPAAASDSAFLQDLTDAWFTIKAFDHIFCGEPVAGGPIGGLHFYGRYEQLQVSGEACRMNNYRQNEVVPGVLYSMGVTMQAANGGIARSSIKGYGLTMNAEDMLKAATRAFAENPTNSAESTACILPIADDGKQFATVFVRRNNGIRTFYPDATPDVQETKCAAPISLQ
;
A
#
# COMPACT_ATOMS: atom_id res chain seq x y z
N MET A 1 -12.58 -69.93 -13.29
CA MET A 1 -12.78 -69.19 -12.03
C MET A 1 -12.42 -67.74 -12.28
N LYS A 2 -13.41 -66.84 -12.28
CA LYS A 2 -13.28 -65.41 -12.55
C LYS A 2 -13.36 -64.65 -11.22
N GLN A 3 -12.36 -63.86 -10.90
CA GLN A 3 -12.38 -62.78 -9.90
C GLN A 3 -11.86 -61.55 -10.66
N GLY A 4 -12.50 -60.39 -10.76
CA GLY A 4 -13.49 -59.77 -9.89
C GLY A 4 -12.84 -58.62 -9.12
N LEU A 5 -12.34 -57.58 -9.81
CA LEU A 5 -11.87 -56.36 -9.17
C LEU A 5 -12.72 -55.18 -9.66
N TRP A 6 -13.56 -54.68 -8.76
CA TRP A 6 -14.35 -53.46 -8.94
C TRP A 6 -13.46 -52.25 -8.63
N VAL A 7 -13.29 -51.35 -9.58
CA VAL A 7 -12.72 -50.02 -9.34
C VAL A 7 -13.90 -49.05 -9.24
N THR A 8 -14.12 -48.51 -8.05
CA THR A 8 -15.10 -47.47 -7.77
C THR A 8 -14.62 -46.13 -8.33
N MET A 9 -15.41 -45.58 -9.24
CA MET A 9 -15.21 -44.27 -9.87
C MET A 9 -15.92 -43.21 -9.01
N SER A 10 -15.17 -42.42 -8.25
CA SER A 10 -15.72 -41.26 -7.51
C SER A 10 -15.49 -39.99 -8.33
N ALA A 11 -16.57 -39.50 -8.95
CA ALA A 11 -16.62 -38.16 -9.55
C ALA A 11 -16.88 -37.14 -8.43
N ILE A 12 -15.89 -36.29 -8.13
CA ILE A 12 -16.08 -35.12 -7.27
C ILE A 12 -16.25 -33.92 -8.19
N LEU A 13 -17.48 -33.43 -8.28
CA LEU A 13 -17.85 -32.17 -8.91
C LEU A 13 -17.67 -31.06 -7.87
N LEU A 14 -16.62 -30.25 -7.98
CA LEU A 14 -16.39 -29.09 -7.09
C LEU A 14 -16.72 -27.81 -7.86
N LEU A 15 -17.94 -27.31 -7.64
CA LEU A 15 -18.33 -25.93 -7.95
C LEU A 15 -17.71 -25.02 -6.89
N LEU A 16 -16.79 -24.15 -7.30
CA LEU A 16 -16.31 -23.02 -6.49
C LEU A 16 -16.58 -21.73 -7.25
N ALA A 17 -17.64 -21.04 -6.87
CA ALA A 17 -17.92 -19.68 -7.25
C ALA A 17 -16.89 -18.76 -6.56
N GLY A 18 -16.08 -18.07 -7.36
CA GLY A 18 -15.14 -17.06 -6.88
C GLY A 18 -15.89 -15.78 -6.47
N ILE A 19 -15.67 -15.31 -5.25
CA ILE A 19 -16.15 -14.01 -4.78
C ILE A 19 -14.93 -13.08 -4.73
N GLY A 20 -14.79 -12.20 -5.71
CA GLY A 20 -13.77 -11.16 -5.72
C GLY A 20 -14.12 -10.04 -4.73
N SER A 21 -13.13 -9.54 -3.99
CA SER A 21 -13.28 -8.35 -3.17
C SER A 21 -13.22 -7.12 -4.07
N ASN A 22 -14.38 -6.57 -4.41
CA ASN A 22 -14.46 -5.32 -5.15
C ASN A 22 -14.11 -4.15 -4.22
N VAL A 23 -13.20 -3.28 -4.63
CA VAL A 23 -13.14 -1.90 -4.10
C VAL A 23 -14.42 -1.23 -4.57
N PHE A 24 -15.45 -1.27 -3.74
CA PHE A 24 -16.69 -0.61 -4.07
C PHE A 24 -16.52 0.90 -3.86
N ALA A 25 -16.67 1.67 -4.94
CA ALA A 25 -16.78 3.13 -4.89
C ALA A 25 -17.99 3.62 -4.06
N GLN A 26 -18.80 2.69 -3.57
CA GLN A 26 -19.91 2.90 -2.64
C GLN A 26 -20.26 1.56 -1.99
N VAL A 27 -20.36 1.52 -0.66
CA VAL A 27 -20.81 0.33 0.07
C VAL A 27 -22.24 0.56 0.55
N THR A 28 -23.20 -0.15 -0.06
CA THR A 28 -24.61 -0.13 0.36
C THR A 28 -24.78 -0.89 1.66
N PHE A 29 -25.55 -0.32 2.59
CA PHE A 29 -25.85 -0.99 3.84
C PHE A 29 -26.77 -2.19 3.62
N PRO A 30 -26.60 -3.29 4.38
CA PRO A 30 -27.50 -4.44 4.30
C PRO A 30 -28.93 -4.08 4.73
N GLN A 31 -29.09 -3.04 5.55
CA GLN A 31 -30.36 -2.39 5.89
C GLN A 31 -30.12 -0.88 5.97
N PRO A 32 -31.06 -0.04 5.49
CA PRO A 32 -30.95 1.41 5.67
C PRO A 32 -30.83 1.79 7.14
N ARG A 33 -30.06 2.84 7.42
CA ARG A 33 -29.76 3.35 8.77
C ARG A 33 -30.30 4.76 8.90
N GLY A 34 -30.70 5.21 10.10
CA GLY A 34 -31.03 6.62 10.31
C GLY A 34 -29.75 7.45 10.47
N PHE A 35 -29.67 8.63 9.86
CA PHE A 35 -28.58 9.59 10.01
C PHE A 35 -29.14 10.93 10.49
N VAL A 36 -28.78 11.36 11.70
CA VAL A 36 -29.24 12.61 12.31
C VAL A 36 -28.24 13.71 11.97
N ALA A 37 -28.69 14.77 11.30
CA ALA A 37 -27.87 15.95 11.07
C ALA A 37 -27.75 16.78 12.35
N GLU A 38 -26.55 16.96 12.88
CA GLU A 38 -26.31 17.71 14.13
C GLU A 38 -25.96 19.18 13.89
N GLN A 39 -25.59 19.51 12.65
CA GLN A 39 -25.26 20.86 12.23
C GLN A 39 -25.75 21.12 10.79
N ALA A 40 -25.87 22.38 10.43
CA ALA A 40 -26.28 22.77 9.08
C ALA A 40 -25.21 22.34 8.07
N CYS A 41 -25.55 21.38 7.22
CA CYS A 41 -24.65 20.85 6.20
C CYS A 41 -25.34 20.79 4.85
N ALA A 42 -24.55 20.96 3.79
CA ALA A 42 -25.01 20.72 2.43
C ALA A 42 -24.84 19.24 2.07
N ALA A 43 -25.86 18.67 1.45
CA ALA A 43 -25.82 17.35 0.83
C ALA A 43 -25.89 17.50 -0.70
N TYR A 44 -25.11 16.72 -1.44
CA TYR A 44 -24.88 16.90 -2.87
C TYR A 44 -25.23 15.66 -3.68
N THR A 45 -25.73 15.81 -4.91
CA THR A 45 -25.97 14.67 -5.81
C THR A 45 -24.65 13.99 -6.23
N SER A 46 -23.55 14.75 -6.31
CA SER A 46 -22.22 14.23 -6.66
C SER A 46 -21.16 14.75 -5.68
N LEU A 47 -20.43 13.83 -5.03
CA LEU A 47 -19.31 14.18 -4.15
C LEU A 47 -18.23 15.00 -4.85
N ARG A 48 -17.86 14.60 -6.07
CA ARG A 48 -16.73 15.21 -6.81
C ARG A 48 -17.07 16.57 -7.37
N LYS A 49 -18.31 16.76 -7.83
CA LYS A 49 -18.75 18.00 -8.51
C LYS A 49 -19.54 18.94 -7.61
N GLN A 50 -19.98 18.47 -6.44
CA GLN A 50 -20.79 19.21 -5.47
C GLN A 50 -22.03 19.87 -6.10
N THR A 51 -22.72 19.11 -6.96
CA THR A 51 -23.88 19.61 -7.72
C THR A 51 -25.17 19.49 -6.93
N ASP A 52 -26.08 20.44 -7.15
CA ASP A 52 -27.44 20.49 -6.62
C ASP A 52 -27.50 20.34 -5.08
N PRO A 53 -26.90 21.31 -4.35
CA PRO A 53 -26.79 21.26 -2.91
C PRO A 53 -28.15 21.45 -2.23
N VAL A 54 -28.42 20.61 -1.24
CA VAL A 54 -29.57 20.76 -0.33
C VAL A 54 -29.05 20.92 1.09
N THR A 55 -29.45 21.99 1.77
CA THR A 55 -29.13 22.20 3.18
C THR A 55 -29.99 21.29 4.04
N LEU A 56 -29.37 20.50 4.90
CA LEU A 56 -30.05 19.64 5.85
C LEU A 56 -30.55 20.43 7.05
N GLU A 57 -31.70 20.02 7.58
CA GLU A 57 -32.29 20.60 8.79
C GLU A 57 -31.62 19.99 10.03
N ILE A 58 -31.18 20.85 10.94
CA ILE A 58 -30.53 20.42 12.19
C ILE A 58 -31.53 19.64 13.05
N GLY A 59 -31.11 18.48 13.54
CA GLY A 59 -31.92 17.55 14.33
C GLY A 59 -32.80 16.62 13.49
N ALA A 60 -32.92 16.83 12.18
CA ALA A 60 -33.68 15.94 11.30
C ALA A 60 -32.94 14.61 11.08
N THR A 61 -33.70 13.53 10.98
CA THR A 61 -33.19 12.19 10.65
C THR A 61 -33.45 11.88 9.19
N TYR A 62 -32.41 11.49 8.47
CA TYR A 62 -32.44 11.07 7.07
C TYR A 62 -32.16 9.57 6.96
N THR A 63 -32.73 8.92 5.95
CA THR A 63 -32.44 7.50 5.70
C THR A 63 -31.13 7.38 4.93
N ALA A 64 -30.09 6.85 5.57
CA ALA A 64 -28.81 6.52 4.95
C ALA A 64 -28.84 5.12 4.35
N VAL A 65 -28.41 4.99 3.10
CA VAL A 65 -28.46 3.74 2.34
C VAL A 65 -27.08 3.21 1.98
N ALA A 66 -26.03 4.04 2.02
CA ALA A 66 -24.67 3.64 1.69
C ALA A 66 -23.61 4.60 2.26
N GLU A 67 -22.34 4.23 2.08
CA GLU A 67 -21.16 5.07 2.32
C GLU A 67 -20.24 5.10 1.10
N ASN A 68 -19.45 6.16 0.94
CA ASN A 68 -18.67 6.42 -0.28
C ASN A 68 -17.41 5.56 -0.43
N ARG A 69 -16.85 5.06 0.67
CA ARG A 69 -15.71 4.15 0.65
C ARG A 69 -15.64 3.43 1.97
N GLN A 70 -15.06 2.25 1.94
CA GLN A 70 -14.65 1.53 3.14
C GLN A 70 -13.14 1.28 3.01
N PRO A 71 -12.39 1.26 4.12
CA PRO A 71 -12.85 1.21 5.51
C PRO A 71 -13.11 2.56 6.19
N ASP A 72 -12.66 3.67 5.59
CA ASP A 72 -12.69 5.00 6.21
C ASP A 72 -13.66 5.91 5.43
N PRO A 73 -14.98 5.70 5.57
CA PRO A 73 -15.96 6.51 4.88
C PRO A 73 -15.82 7.96 5.33
N THR A 74 -15.97 8.88 4.38
CA THR A 74 -16.03 10.31 4.69
C THR A 74 -17.43 10.85 4.48
N HIS A 75 -18.28 10.14 3.75
CA HIS A 75 -19.62 10.57 3.40
C HIS A 75 -20.62 9.42 3.47
N ALA A 76 -21.83 9.75 3.90
CA ALA A 76 -23.01 8.90 3.80
C ALA A 76 -23.83 9.28 2.57
N LEU A 77 -24.42 8.29 1.90
CA LEU A 77 -25.48 8.49 0.92
C LEU A 77 -26.82 8.45 1.66
N ILE A 78 -27.49 9.60 1.75
CA ILE A 78 -28.78 9.77 2.43
C ILE A 78 -29.90 10.06 1.42
N LEU A 79 -31.13 9.73 1.80
CA LEU A 79 -32.34 10.09 1.08
C LEU A 79 -32.86 11.45 1.58
N VAL A 80 -32.97 12.41 0.66
CA VAL A 80 -33.62 13.71 0.89
C VAL A 80 -34.82 13.78 -0.05
N GLY A 81 -36.03 13.62 0.49
CA GLY A 81 -37.23 13.37 -0.31
C GLY A 81 -37.11 12.04 -1.06
N SER A 82 -37.14 12.06 -2.39
CA SER A 82 -36.96 10.88 -3.25
C SER A 82 -35.55 10.76 -3.85
N GLU A 83 -34.62 11.66 -3.50
CA GLU A 83 -33.29 11.73 -4.12
C GLU A 83 -32.19 11.24 -3.19
N ASN A 84 -31.16 10.61 -3.77
CA ASN A 84 -29.93 10.28 -3.09
C ASN A 84 -28.99 11.48 -3.08
N LYS A 85 -28.55 11.90 -1.89
CA LYS A 85 -27.60 12.98 -1.67
C LYS A 85 -26.47 12.50 -0.77
N TRP A 86 -25.25 12.92 -1.08
CA TRP A 86 -24.07 12.66 -0.27
C TRP A 86 -23.88 13.76 0.77
N VAL A 87 -23.73 13.37 2.03
CA VAL A 87 -23.43 14.26 3.15
C VAL A 87 -22.15 13.81 3.84
N GLU A 88 -21.33 14.75 4.28
CA GLU A 88 -20.13 14.44 5.07
C GLU A 88 -20.51 13.81 6.41
N LEU A 89 -19.79 12.77 6.84
CA LEU A 89 -20.07 12.10 8.11
C LEU A 89 -19.85 13.01 9.33
N GLY A 90 -18.98 14.01 9.24
CA GLY A 90 -18.78 15.01 10.30
C GLY A 90 -20.00 15.91 10.56
N CYS A 91 -21.05 15.83 9.73
CA CYS A 91 -22.28 16.60 9.88
C CYS A 91 -23.31 16.00 10.82
N GLY A 92 -23.09 14.77 11.28
CA GLY A 92 -24.10 14.04 12.04
C GLY A 92 -23.65 12.67 12.50
N HIS A 93 -24.60 11.86 12.95
CA HIS A 93 -24.34 10.50 13.43
C HIS A 93 -25.46 9.54 13.00
N TYR A 94 -25.20 8.23 13.08
CA TYR A 94 -26.23 7.23 12.83
C TYR A 94 -27.07 6.93 14.08
N THR A 95 -28.39 6.80 13.93
CA THR A 95 -29.35 6.59 15.04
C THR A 95 -29.20 5.25 15.75
N ASP A 96 -28.56 4.26 15.13
CA ASP A 96 -28.34 2.92 15.68
C ASP A 96 -27.15 2.86 16.65
N GLY A 97 -26.57 4.02 17.02
CA GLY A 97 -25.45 4.10 17.96
C GLY A 97 -24.15 3.53 17.38
N ALA A 98 -24.17 3.02 16.15
CA ALA A 98 -22.97 2.83 15.37
C ALA A 98 -22.58 4.21 14.85
N THR A 99 -22.01 5.01 15.75
CA THR A 99 -21.17 6.16 15.41
C THR A 99 -20.50 5.87 14.08
N ALA A 100 -20.75 6.72 13.06
CA ALA A 100 -19.69 7.01 12.10
C ALA A 100 -18.46 7.14 12.98
N THR A 101 -17.47 6.26 12.84
CA THR A 101 -16.38 6.17 13.79
C THR A 101 -15.60 7.48 13.74
N THR A 102 -16.11 8.51 14.44
CA THR A 102 -15.31 9.39 15.25
C THR A 102 -14.40 8.40 15.98
N PRO A 103 -13.08 8.45 15.73
CA PRO A 103 -12.20 7.65 16.54
C PRO A 103 -12.62 7.92 17.99
N PRO A 104 -12.71 6.89 18.85
CA PRO A 104 -12.80 7.17 20.27
C PRO A 104 -11.73 8.23 20.58
N PRO A 105 -11.97 9.19 21.50
CA PRO A 105 -10.91 10.10 21.91
C PRO A 105 -9.69 9.23 22.17
N ASP A 106 -8.68 9.42 21.32
CA ASP A 106 -7.51 8.56 21.24
C ASP A 106 -6.75 8.81 22.53
N ASN A 107 -7.15 8.09 23.58
CA ASN A 107 -6.32 7.86 24.75
C ASN A 107 -5.15 7.02 24.24
N GLN A 108 -4.22 7.61 23.47
CA GLN A 108 -2.97 7.00 22.99
C GLN A 108 -3.05 5.47 22.99
N ALA A 109 -3.97 4.89 22.21
CA ALA A 109 -4.37 3.50 22.43
C ALA A 109 -3.35 2.58 21.76
N SER A 110 -2.19 2.49 22.41
CA SER A 110 -0.96 1.74 22.11
C SER A 110 -0.47 1.89 20.67
N CYS A 111 0.72 2.47 20.52
CA CYS A 111 1.52 2.27 19.32
C CYS A 111 1.77 0.77 19.15
N LEU A 112 0.96 0.09 18.33
CA LEU A 112 1.10 -1.34 18.12
C LEU A 112 2.32 -1.60 17.24
N PRO A 113 3.10 -2.65 17.51
CA PRO A 113 4.26 -2.97 16.69
C PRO A 113 3.85 -3.48 15.32
N PHE A 114 4.71 -3.25 14.33
CA PHE A 114 4.77 -3.97 13.05
C PHE A 114 5.51 -5.30 13.20
N PHE A 115 6.50 -5.37 14.09
CA PHE A 115 7.30 -6.57 14.34
C PHE A 115 7.41 -6.88 15.83
N ASP A 116 7.22 -8.14 16.21
CA ASP A 116 7.52 -8.66 17.54
C ASP A 116 7.91 -10.15 17.48
N ASP A 117 8.19 -10.75 18.64
CA ASP A 117 8.56 -12.17 18.77
C ASP A 117 7.41 -13.02 19.37
N VAL A 118 6.17 -12.55 19.29
CA VAL A 118 5.01 -13.18 19.92
C VAL A 118 4.02 -13.65 18.86
N ASP A 119 3.83 -14.97 18.77
CA ASP A 119 2.77 -15.55 17.93
C ASP A 119 1.38 -15.14 18.48
N ASN A 120 0.78 -14.12 17.86
CA ASN A 120 -0.43 -13.45 18.32
C ASN A 120 -1.54 -13.45 17.24
N PRO A 121 -1.94 -14.62 16.71
CA PRO A 121 -2.67 -14.69 15.47
C PRO A 121 -4.04 -14.01 15.55
N VAL A 122 -4.35 -13.22 14.52
CA VAL A 122 -5.61 -12.50 14.37
C VAL A 122 -6.27 -12.83 13.04
N LYS A 123 -7.59 -12.68 12.99
CA LYS A 123 -8.35 -12.84 11.74
C LYS A 123 -8.20 -11.60 10.85
N VAL A 124 -7.67 -11.78 9.64
CA VAL A 124 -7.42 -10.73 8.64
C VAL A 124 -8.30 -10.88 7.39
N ASN A 125 -8.24 -9.91 6.47
CA ASN A 125 -8.98 -9.97 5.19
C ASN A 125 -8.45 -11.08 4.28
N VAL A 126 -7.13 -11.08 4.07
CA VAL A 126 -6.40 -12.03 3.23
C VAL A 126 -5.34 -12.71 4.10
N GLY A 127 -5.36 -14.04 4.13
CA GLY A 127 -4.44 -14.85 4.96
C GLY A 127 -5.15 -15.70 6.03
N GLY A 128 -6.41 -15.38 6.39
CA GLY A 128 -7.18 -16.15 7.36
C GLY A 128 -6.89 -15.74 8.81
N THR A 129 -6.52 -16.67 9.67
CA THR A 129 -6.07 -16.40 11.05
C THR A 129 -4.57 -16.60 11.12
N VAL A 130 -3.83 -15.50 11.21
CA VAL A 130 -2.37 -15.47 11.07
C VAL A 130 -1.78 -14.43 12.00
N ASP A 131 -0.52 -14.64 12.37
CA ASP A 131 0.31 -13.62 13.00
C ASP A 131 0.59 -12.50 11.99
N ILE A 132 0.33 -11.26 12.41
CA ILE A 132 0.50 -10.05 11.59
C ILE A 132 1.69 -9.20 12.02
N THR A 133 2.40 -9.60 13.08
CA THR A 133 3.58 -8.94 13.64
C THR A 133 4.75 -9.92 13.63
N PRO A 134 5.26 -10.31 12.45
CA PRO A 134 6.35 -11.27 12.37
C PRO A 134 7.61 -10.74 13.07
N PRO A 135 8.60 -11.60 13.37
CA PRO A 135 9.92 -11.13 13.74
C PRO A 135 10.51 -10.21 12.68
N ALA A 136 11.18 -9.13 13.11
CA ALA A 136 11.83 -8.20 12.19
C ALA A 136 12.92 -8.92 11.39
N PRO A 137 12.97 -8.79 10.05
CA PRO A 137 14.07 -9.32 9.28
C PRO A 137 15.39 -8.63 9.67
N PRO A 138 16.52 -9.36 9.70
CA PRO A 138 17.80 -8.74 10.02
C PRO A 138 18.21 -7.74 8.93
N LEU A 139 18.39 -6.47 9.31
CA LEU A 139 18.92 -5.46 8.39
C LEU A 139 20.40 -5.72 8.08
N ASN A 140 20.77 -5.66 6.81
CA ASN A 140 22.18 -5.63 6.42
C ASN A 140 22.75 -4.20 6.56
N ALA A 141 24.03 -4.00 6.21
CA ALA A 141 24.67 -2.68 6.32
C ALA A 141 24.02 -1.64 5.40
N PHE A 142 23.64 -2.03 4.19
CA PHE A 142 23.03 -1.15 3.21
C PHE A 142 21.59 -0.78 3.58
N ASP A 143 20.80 -1.72 4.15
CA ASP A 143 19.47 -1.44 4.69
C ASP A 143 19.50 -0.35 5.76
N ARG A 144 20.44 -0.46 6.71
CA ARG A 144 20.66 0.56 7.73
C ARG A 144 21.05 1.91 7.12
N ALA A 145 21.92 1.91 6.11
CA ALA A 145 22.30 3.14 5.44
C ALA A 145 21.13 3.80 4.67
N VAL A 146 20.22 3.01 4.09
CA VAL A 146 18.97 3.50 3.49
C VAL A 146 18.07 4.12 4.57
N ASN A 147 17.91 3.47 5.72
CA ASN A 147 17.19 4.02 6.87
C ASN A 147 17.80 5.33 7.38
N GLU A 148 19.13 5.40 7.52
CA GLU A 148 19.84 6.63 7.90
C GLU A 148 19.64 7.74 6.85
N THR A 149 19.66 7.38 5.56
CA THR A 149 19.38 8.32 4.46
C THR A 149 17.94 8.84 4.55
N CYS A 150 16.97 7.97 4.84
CA CYS A 150 15.57 8.36 5.06
C CYS A 150 15.34 9.15 6.36
N GLY A 151 16.22 9.07 7.36
CA GLY A 151 16.20 9.90 8.57
C GLY A 151 14.89 9.85 9.37
N ALA A 152 14.48 10.98 9.95
CA ALA A 152 13.21 11.10 10.67
C ALA A 152 11.99 10.96 9.72
N ALA A 153 10.81 10.72 10.29
CA ALA A 153 9.58 10.63 9.53
C ALA A 153 9.29 11.92 8.73
N GLY A 154 9.03 11.76 7.43
CA GLY A 154 8.75 12.87 6.52
C GLY A 154 9.98 13.68 6.06
N LYS A 155 11.21 13.26 6.40
CA LYS A 155 12.40 13.77 5.71
C LYS A 155 12.28 13.49 4.20
N VAL A 156 12.65 14.46 3.39
CA VAL A 156 12.78 14.32 1.94
C VAL A 156 14.25 14.16 1.60
N VAL A 157 14.59 13.06 0.93
CA VAL A 157 15.97 12.75 0.54
C VAL A 157 16.34 13.53 -0.73
N SER A 158 17.56 14.06 -0.79
CA SER A 158 18.07 14.71 -1.98
C SER A 158 18.75 13.72 -2.95
N PRO A 159 18.80 14.02 -4.26
CA PRO A 159 19.59 13.25 -5.22
C PRO A 159 21.06 13.09 -4.80
N GLU A 160 21.66 14.11 -4.20
CA GLU A 160 23.05 14.11 -3.74
C GLU A 160 23.26 13.18 -2.54
N GLU A 161 22.29 13.11 -1.62
CA GLU A 161 22.30 12.15 -0.51
C GLU A 161 22.25 10.71 -1.05
N PHE A 162 21.39 10.44 -2.02
CA PHE A 162 21.31 9.12 -2.68
C PHE A 162 22.60 8.76 -3.43
N GLN A 163 23.19 9.71 -4.15
CA GLN A 163 24.48 9.49 -4.79
C GLN A 163 25.58 9.22 -3.76
N SER A 164 25.58 9.92 -2.64
CA SER A 164 26.54 9.73 -1.55
C SER A 164 26.37 8.36 -0.88
N LEU A 165 25.13 7.92 -0.67
CA LEU A 165 24.79 6.58 -0.21
C LEU A 165 25.42 5.52 -1.12
N LEU A 166 25.13 5.55 -2.44
CA LEU A 166 25.66 4.52 -3.35
C LEU A 166 27.16 4.60 -3.58
N LYS A 167 27.78 5.79 -3.49
CA LYS A 167 29.25 5.93 -3.50
C LYS A 167 29.90 5.33 -2.26
N SER A 168 29.21 5.33 -1.12
CA SER A 168 29.68 4.72 0.13
C SER A 168 29.53 3.20 0.14
N TYR A 169 28.74 2.65 -0.78
CA TYR A 169 28.51 1.22 -0.99
C TYR A 169 28.81 0.81 -2.44
N PRO A 170 30.07 0.93 -2.91
CA PRO A 170 30.42 0.73 -4.31
C PRO A 170 30.12 -0.69 -4.80
N ASP A 171 30.24 -1.69 -3.94
CA ASP A 171 29.93 -3.08 -4.24
C ASP A 171 28.42 -3.34 -4.35
N VAL A 172 27.56 -2.59 -3.64
CA VAL A 172 26.10 -2.59 -3.89
C VAL A 172 25.81 -1.98 -5.26
N LEU A 173 26.42 -0.82 -5.57
CA LEU A 173 26.27 -0.16 -6.86
C LEU A 173 26.68 -1.09 -8.01
N GLN A 174 27.80 -1.80 -7.88
CA GLN A 174 28.27 -2.77 -8.87
C GLN A 174 27.31 -3.95 -9.05
N ARG A 175 26.70 -4.45 -7.97
CA ARG A 175 25.70 -5.53 -8.07
C ARG A 175 24.41 -5.05 -8.75
N ILE A 176 23.93 -3.85 -8.46
CA ILE A 176 22.79 -3.24 -9.17
C ILE A 176 23.13 -3.04 -10.66
N HIS A 177 24.34 -2.55 -10.95
CA HIS A 177 24.85 -2.35 -12.30
C HIS A 177 24.85 -3.67 -13.08
N ALA A 178 25.46 -4.73 -12.53
CA ALA A 178 25.50 -6.05 -13.16
C ALA A 178 24.09 -6.64 -13.34
N PHE A 179 23.22 -6.52 -12.33
CA PHE A 179 21.87 -7.07 -12.36
C PHE A 179 20.98 -6.44 -13.45
N THR A 180 21.19 -5.15 -13.74
CA THR A 180 20.43 -4.42 -14.75
C THR A 180 21.07 -4.47 -16.15
N GLY A 181 22.19 -5.20 -16.31
CA GLY A 181 22.96 -5.20 -17.56
C GLY A 181 23.47 -3.80 -17.91
N ASN A 182 23.82 -3.02 -16.89
CA ASN A 182 24.34 -1.65 -16.99
C ASN A 182 23.33 -0.66 -17.58
N LYS A 183 22.02 -0.96 -17.53
CA LYS A 183 20.97 -0.20 -18.19
C LYS A 183 19.87 0.22 -17.23
N VAL A 184 19.64 1.53 -17.12
CA VAL A 184 18.52 2.09 -16.36
C VAL A 184 17.38 2.51 -17.29
N TYR A 185 17.71 3.21 -18.37
CA TYR A 185 16.72 3.68 -19.34
C TYR A 185 16.71 2.80 -20.59
N ALA A 186 15.52 2.36 -21.01
CA ALA A 186 15.33 1.58 -22.24
C ALA A 186 15.89 2.25 -23.50
N ASN A 187 15.80 3.58 -23.56
CA ASN A 187 16.14 4.44 -24.69
C ASN A 187 17.51 5.14 -24.57
N ARG A 188 18.30 4.84 -23.54
CA ARG A 188 19.71 5.27 -23.43
C ARG A 188 20.63 4.06 -23.71
N PRO A 189 21.86 4.29 -24.22
CA PRO A 189 22.87 3.24 -24.25
C PRO A 189 23.18 2.76 -22.82
N ALA A 190 23.70 1.55 -22.69
CA ALA A 190 24.23 1.08 -21.41
C ALA A 190 25.32 2.04 -20.92
N ALA A 191 25.34 2.31 -19.61
CA ALA A 191 26.28 3.25 -19.03
C ALA A 191 27.73 2.78 -19.21
N ALA A 192 28.61 3.70 -19.64
CA ALA A 192 30.01 3.39 -19.90
C ALA A 192 30.90 3.41 -18.65
N SER A 193 30.37 3.88 -17.50
CA SER A 193 31.08 3.97 -16.23
C SER A 193 30.10 3.97 -15.06
N ASP A 194 30.60 3.61 -13.86
CA ASP A 194 29.81 3.64 -12.62
C ASP A 194 29.24 5.03 -12.33
N SER A 195 29.97 6.10 -12.65
CA SER A 195 29.47 7.47 -12.49
C SER A 195 28.32 7.80 -13.43
N ALA A 196 28.38 7.35 -14.69
CA ALA A 196 27.29 7.55 -15.64
C ALA A 196 26.06 6.72 -15.25
N PHE A 197 26.28 5.48 -14.79
CA PHE A 197 25.22 4.62 -14.30
C PHE A 197 24.55 5.20 -13.05
N LEU A 198 25.33 5.68 -12.09
CA LEU A 198 24.81 6.31 -10.88
C LEU A 198 23.98 7.56 -11.21
N GLN A 199 24.39 8.35 -12.21
CA GLN A 199 23.60 9.49 -12.66
C GLN A 199 22.26 9.03 -13.25
N ASP A 200 22.27 8.06 -14.17
CA ASP A 200 21.04 7.51 -14.75
C ASP A 200 20.11 6.92 -13.67
N LEU A 201 20.69 6.21 -12.69
CA LEU A 201 19.95 5.66 -11.56
C LEU A 201 19.33 6.78 -10.72
N THR A 202 20.10 7.82 -10.42
CA THR A 202 19.62 8.99 -9.69
C THR A 202 18.46 9.65 -10.44
N ASP A 203 18.60 9.88 -11.74
CA ASP A 203 17.54 10.47 -12.57
C ASP A 203 16.25 9.64 -12.49
N ALA A 204 16.34 8.32 -12.67
CA ALA A 204 15.18 7.44 -12.72
C ALA A 204 14.42 7.38 -11.37
N TRP A 205 15.16 7.43 -10.26
CA TRP A 205 14.60 7.34 -8.91
C TRP A 205 14.12 8.68 -8.35
N PHE A 206 14.69 9.81 -8.79
CA PHE A 206 14.36 11.13 -8.21
C PHE A 206 13.48 12.01 -9.10
N THR A 207 13.42 11.78 -10.42
CA THR A 207 12.60 12.60 -11.34
C THR A 207 11.13 12.69 -10.91
N ILE A 208 10.59 11.62 -10.33
CA ILE A 208 9.23 11.61 -9.74
C ILE A 208 9.20 11.03 -8.32
N LYS A 209 10.31 11.23 -7.57
CA LYS A 209 10.42 10.93 -6.12
C LYS A 209 10.17 9.47 -5.73
N ALA A 210 10.62 8.53 -6.54
CA ALA A 210 10.47 7.10 -6.26
C ALA A 210 11.17 6.68 -4.97
N PHE A 211 12.35 7.23 -4.68
CA PHE A 211 13.14 6.84 -3.51
C PHE A 211 12.39 7.14 -2.21
N ASP A 212 11.95 8.40 -2.01
CA ASP A 212 11.15 8.78 -0.85
C ASP A 212 9.86 7.96 -0.77
N HIS A 213 9.16 7.81 -1.89
CA HIS A 213 7.90 7.08 -1.93
C HIS A 213 8.09 5.61 -1.53
N ILE A 214 9.00 4.89 -2.17
CA ILE A 214 9.19 3.44 -1.94
C ILE A 214 9.83 3.18 -0.58
N PHE A 215 10.91 3.89 -0.24
CA PHE A 215 11.72 3.60 0.94
C PHE A 215 11.31 4.39 2.17
N CYS A 216 11.18 5.72 2.07
CA CYS A 216 11.08 6.57 3.25
C CYS A 216 9.65 6.78 3.76
N GLY A 217 8.66 6.70 2.86
CA GLY A 217 7.28 7.07 3.12
C GLY A 217 7.07 8.59 3.09
N GLU A 218 5.90 9.01 2.59
CA GLU A 218 5.53 10.42 2.44
C GLU A 218 4.31 10.75 3.35
N PRO A 219 4.49 10.92 4.66
CA PRO A 219 3.39 11.23 5.58
C PRO A 219 2.87 12.67 5.37
N VAL A 220 1.57 12.81 5.14
CA VAL A 220 0.88 14.10 5.11
C VAL A 220 0.13 14.30 6.43
N ALA A 221 0.41 15.38 7.17
CA ALA A 221 -0.27 15.70 8.41
C ALA A 221 -1.80 15.76 8.21
N GLY A 222 -2.56 14.97 8.97
CA GLY A 222 -4.02 14.85 8.83
C GLY A 222 -4.47 14.15 7.54
N GLY A 223 -3.55 13.58 6.78
CA GLY A 223 -3.78 12.96 5.49
C GLY A 223 -3.18 11.57 5.35
N PRO A 224 -3.05 11.07 4.11
CA PRO A 224 -2.50 9.75 3.84
C PRO A 224 -0.98 9.71 4.00
N ILE A 225 -0.46 8.49 4.05
CA ILE A 225 0.95 8.19 3.87
C ILE A 225 1.11 7.79 2.40
N GLY A 226 1.98 8.45 1.65
CA GLY A 226 2.41 7.97 0.34
C GLY A 226 3.45 6.87 0.48
N GLY A 227 3.33 5.79 -0.28
CA GLY A 227 4.41 4.80 -0.38
C GLY A 227 4.60 3.94 0.88
N LEU A 228 5.82 3.91 1.44
CA LEU A 228 6.22 3.13 2.63
C LEU A 228 6.19 1.61 2.39
N HIS A 229 7.15 1.10 1.60
CA HIS A 229 7.15 -0.28 1.11
C HIS A 229 8.39 -1.09 1.49
N PHE A 230 9.35 -0.48 2.17
CA PHE A 230 10.57 -1.12 2.62
C PHE A 230 10.45 -1.56 4.09
N TYR A 231 10.61 -2.84 4.38
CA TYR A 231 10.43 -3.39 5.73
C TYR A 231 11.36 -2.73 6.76
N GLY A 232 12.60 -2.39 6.35
CA GLY A 232 13.56 -1.75 7.24
C GLY A 232 13.09 -0.37 7.71
N ARG A 233 12.27 0.33 6.90
CA ARG A 233 11.67 1.60 7.30
C ARG A 233 10.62 1.41 8.38
N TYR A 234 9.83 0.34 8.32
CA TYR A 234 8.86 0.02 9.38
C TYR A 234 9.58 -0.26 10.70
N GLU A 235 10.66 -1.04 10.66
CA GLU A 235 11.45 -1.37 11.85
C GLU A 235 12.05 -0.10 12.48
N GLN A 236 12.69 0.75 11.67
CA GLN A 236 13.27 2.02 12.14
C GLN A 236 12.22 2.91 12.80
N LEU A 237 11.07 3.12 12.13
CA LEU A 237 10.02 4.01 12.63
C LEU A 237 9.29 3.45 13.86
N GLN A 238 9.19 2.13 13.99
CA GLN A 238 8.71 1.49 15.20
C GLN A 238 9.67 1.74 16.37
N VAL A 239 10.98 1.53 16.15
CA VAL A 239 12.01 1.71 17.18
C VAL A 239 12.08 3.16 17.65
N SER A 240 11.92 4.13 16.75
CA SER A 240 11.88 5.56 17.12
C SER A 240 10.54 6.03 17.69
N GLY A 241 9.47 5.22 17.59
CA GLY A 241 8.11 5.60 17.98
C GLY A 241 7.45 6.60 17.01
N GLU A 242 8.00 6.74 15.80
CA GLU A 242 7.50 7.65 14.77
C GLU A 242 6.41 7.03 13.88
N ALA A 243 6.25 5.70 13.90
CA ALA A 243 5.12 5.03 13.25
C ALA A 243 4.63 3.83 14.05
N CYS A 244 3.33 3.55 13.91
CA CYS A 244 2.66 2.48 14.62
C CYS A 244 1.71 1.73 13.69
N ARG A 245 1.52 0.45 13.98
CA ARG A 245 0.44 -0.33 13.38
C ARG A 245 -0.90 0.12 13.94
N MET A 246 -1.91 0.17 13.09
CA MET A 246 -3.29 0.42 13.49
C MET A 246 -3.98 -0.88 13.93
N ASN A 247 -4.98 -0.75 14.79
CA ASN A 247 -5.87 -1.85 15.17
C ASN A 247 -7.01 -2.01 14.14
N ASN A 248 -6.65 -2.35 12.89
CA ASN A 248 -7.58 -2.45 11.75
C ASN A 248 -7.47 -3.81 11.03
N TYR A 249 -7.58 -4.91 11.77
CA TYR A 249 -7.31 -6.27 11.26
C TYR A 249 -8.11 -6.66 10.01
N ARG A 250 -9.34 -6.17 9.86
CA ARG A 250 -10.22 -6.50 8.72
C ARG A 250 -9.77 -5.92 7.38
N GLN A 251 -8.76 -5.04 7.40
CA GLN A 251 -8.18 -4.38 6.25
C GLN A 251 -6.80 -4.97 5.91
N ASN A 252 -6.26 -5.81 6.80
CA ASN A 252 -4.91 -6.33 6.66
C ASN A 252 -4.89 -7.50 5.67
N GLU A 253 -3.77 -7.63 4.98
CA GLU A 253 -3.51 -8.68 4.01
C GLU A 253 -2.13 -9.26 4.31
N VAL A 254 -2.09 -10.56 4.60
CA VAL A 254 -0.87 -11.23 5.04
C VAL A 254 -0.69 -12.52 4.27
N VAL A 255 0.50 -12.67 3.70
CA VAL A 255 1.03 -13.95 3.25
C VAL A 255 2.19 -14.30 4.19
N PRO A 256 2.00 -15.21 5.16
CA PRO A 256 2.97 -15.45 6.22
C PRO A 256 4.37 -15.75 5.69
N GLY A 257 5.36 -15.01 6.22
CA GLY A 257 6.76 -15.12 5.82
C GLY A 257 7.08 -14.60 4.43
N VAL A 258 6.18 -13.82 3.80
CA VAL A 258 6.37 -13.30 2.44
C VAL A 258 6.07 -11.80 2.36
N LEU A 259 4.85 -11.37 2.68
CA LEU A 259 4.46 -9.97 2.60
C LEU A 259 3.34 -9.66 3.58
N TYR A 260 3.34 -8.41 4.06
CA TYR A 260 2.46 -7.95 5.12
C TYR A 260 1.95 -6.55 4.77
N SER A 261 0.64 -6.40 4.72
CA SER A 261 -0.06 -5.12 4.51
C SER A 261 -1.01 -4.84 5.66
N MET A 262 -0.92 -3.65 6.23
CA MET A 262 -1.66 -3.26 7.43
C MET A 262 -1.91 -1.76 7.51
N GLY A 263 -2.78 -1.34 8.42
CA GLY A 263 -2.95 0.08 8.71
C GLY A 263 -1.74 0.65 9.45
N VAL A 264 -1.36 1.87 9.08
CA VAL A 264 -0.20 2.59 9.62
C VAL A 264 -0.60 3.99 10.05
N THR A 265 -0.17 4.39 11.25
CA THR A 265 -0.04 5.80 11.64
C THR A 265 1.43 6.19 11.60
N MET A 266 1.74 7.41 11.16
CA MET A 266 3.11 7.91 11.06
C MET A 266 3.16 9.39 11.40
N GLN A 267 4.18 9.84 12.12
CA GLN A 267 4.43 11.26 12.37
C GLN A 267 4.74 11.98 11.04
N ALA A 268 4.23 13.19 10.88
CA ALA A 268 4.56 14.04 9.74
C ALA A 268 5.67 15.05 10.11
N ALA A 269 6.47 15.48 9.12
CA ALA A 269 7.63 16.34 9.34
C ALA A 269 7.31 17.69 10.01
N ASN A 270 6.10 18.22 9.80
CA ASN A 270 5.62 19.47 10.39
C ASN A 270 4.79 19.28 11.66
N GLY A 271 4.85 18.09 12.26
CA GLY A 271 3.99 17.68 13.35
C GLY A 271 2.64 17.15 12.88
N GLY A 272 1.90 16.51 13.80
CA GLY A 272 0.67 15.80 13.48
C GLY A 272 0.92 14.38 12.97
N ILE A 273 -0.19 13.70 12.63
CA ILE A 273 -0.20 12.27 12.30
C ILE A 273 -0.81 12.06 10.92
N ALA A 274 -0.10 11.33 10.07
CA ALA A 274 -0.60 10.75 8.84
C ALA A 274 -1.18 9.36 9.13
N ARG A 275 -2.21 8.95 8.39
CA ARG A 275 -2.87 7.65 8.56
C ARG A 275 -3.14 7.01 7.21
N SER A 276 -2.95 5.71 7.10
CA SER A 276 -3.37 4.93 5.94
C SER A 276 -3.83 3.56 6.38
N SER A 277 -5.03 3.17 5.97
CA SER A 277 -5.63 1.88 6.34
C SER A 277 -4.93 0.67 5.74
N ILE A 278 -4.11 0.87 4.70
CA ILE A 278 -3.29 -0.19 4.13
C ILE A 278 -1.96 0.37 3.58
N LYS A 279 -0.86 -0.18 4.08
CA LYS A 279 0.53 -0.01 3.63
C LYS A 279 1.23 -1.35 3.84
N GLY A 280 2.13 -1.72 2.96
CA GLY A 280 2.73 -3.05 3.04
C GLY A 280 4.12 -3.13 2.46
N TYR A 281 4.83 -4.17 2.91
CA TYR A 281 6.20 -4.49 2.58
C TYR A 281 6.34 -6.00 2.30
N GLY A 282 7.41 -6.34 1.58
CA GLY A 282 7.83 -7.72 1.34
C GLY A 282 8.85 -8.08 2.40
N LEU A 283 8.64 -9.18 3.11
CA LEU A 283 9.48 -9.60 4.23
C LEU A 283 10.87 -10.06 3.75
N THR A 284 10.99 -10.52 2.51
CA THR A 284 12.24 -11.03 1.94
C THR A 284 13.05 -9.95 1.20
N MET A 285 12.42 -8.85 0.77
CA MET A 285 13.06 -7.86 -0.11
C MET A 285 13.83 -6.79 0.67
N ASN A 286 15.16 -6.93 0.75
CA ASN A 286 16.01 -5.88 1.31
C ASN A 286 16.12 -4.67 0.37
N ALA A 287 16.81 -3.61 0.79
CA ALA A 287 16.86 -2.37 0.02
C ALA A 287 17.60 -2.49 -1.32
N GLU A 288 18.64 -3.32 -1.38
CA GLU A 288 19.36 -3.60 -2.63
C GLU A 288 18.44 -4.34 -3.62
N ASP A 289 17.64 -5.29 -3.13
CA ASP A 289 16.72 -6.07 -3.95
C ASP A 289 15.60 -5.21 -4.55
N MET A 290 15.03 -4.30 -3.75
CA MET A 290 14.06 -3.33 -4.24
C MET A 290 14.67 -2.39 -5.29
N LEU A 291 15.89 -1.90 -5.08
CA LEU A 291 16.62 -1.07 -6.05
C LEU A 291 16.86 -1.84 -7.37
N LYS A 292 17.33 -3.08 -7.29
CA LYS A 292 17.53 -3.97 -8.44
C LYS A 292 16.24 -4.19 -9.22
N ALA A 293 15.19 -4.66 -8.54
CA ALA A 293 13.95 -5.08 -9.17
C ALA A 293 13.24 -3.90 -9.85
N ALA A 294 13.06 -2.77 -9.15
CA ALA A 294 12.38 -1.61 -9.70
C ALA A 294 13.19 -0.94 -10.83
N THR A 295 14.52 -0.89 -10.72
CA THR A 295 15.37 -0.34 -11.80
C THR A 295 15.32 -1.21 -13.05
N ARG A 296 15.41 -2.54 -12.90
CA ARG A 296 15.30 -3.45 -14.04
C ARG A 296 13.90 -3.39 -14.67
N ALA A 297 12.85 -3.37 -13.87
CA ALA A 297 11.48 -3.21 -14.35
C ALA A 297 11.31 -1.90 -15.16
N PHE A 298 11.95 -0.81 -14.72
CA PHE A 298 11.93 0.46 -15.44
C PHE A 298 12.61 0.40 -16.81
N ALA A 299 13.74 -0.30 -16.90
CA ALA A 299 14.49 -0.50 -18.13
C ALA A 299 13.76 -1.42 -19.12
N GLU A 300 13.11 -2.48 -18.62
CA GLU A 300 12.49 -3.53 -19.44
C GLU A 300 11.03 -3.23 -19.84
N ASN A 301 10.38 -2.27 -19.19
CA ASN A 301 8.99 -1.89 -19.47
C ASN A 301 8.89 -0.42 -19.93
N PRO A 302 9.46 -0.06 -21.11
CA PRO A 302 9.40 1.31 -21.65
C PRO A 302 7.96 1.78 -21.89
N THR A 303 7.72 3.06 -21.61
CA THR A 303 6.50 3.77 -22.02
C THR A 303 6.84 5.17 -22.50
N ASN A 304 6.05 5.69 -23.43
CA ASN A 304 6.10 7.09 -23.85
C ASN A 304 5.11 7.98 -23.07
N SER A 305 4.29 7.38 -22.20
CA SER A 305 3.26 8.07 -21.42
C SER A 305 3.86 8.98 -20.34
N ALA A 306 3.41 10.23 -20.29
CA ALA A 306 3.67 11.12 -19.14
C ALA A 306 2.77 10.77 -17.93
N GLU A 307 1.68 10.04 -18.15
CA GLU A 307 0.83 9.49 -17.11
C GLU A 307 1.36 8.17 -16.56
N SER A 308 0.96 7.84 -15.34
CA SER A 308 1.37 6.62 -14.68
C SER A 308 0.85 5.39 -15.41
N THR A 309 1.74 4.44 -15.68
CA THR A 309 1.41 3.11 -16.18
C THR A 309 1.89 2.08 -15.17
N ALA A 310 1.05 1.10 -14.88
CA ALA A 310 1.35 0.03 -13.94
C ALA A 310 1.49 -1.31 -14.67
N CYS A 311 2.26 -2.22 -14.07
CA CYS A 311 2.25 -3.61 -14.43
C CYS A 311 2.52 -4.51 -13.21
N ILE A 312 1.95 -5.72 -13.24
CA ILE A 312 2.21 -6.76 -12.25
C ILE A 312 3.51 -7.46 -12.60
N LEU A 313 4.47 -7.41 -11.68
CA LEU A 313 5.77 -8.03 -11.77
C LEU A 313 5.87 -9.21 -10.80
N PRO A 314 5.92 -10.46 -11.30
CA PRO A 314 6.22 -11.61 -10.45
C PRO A 314 7.68 -11.56 -9.97
N ILE A 315 7.87 -11.78 -8.67
CA ILE A 315 9.17 -11.84 -8.01
C ILE A 315 9.38 -13.24 -7.42
N ALA A 316 10.60 -13.77 -7.59
CA ALA A 316 11.10 -14.92 -6.86
C ALA A 316 12.29 -14.49 -6.00
N ASP A 317 12.20 -14.72 -4.70
CA ASP A 317 13.16 -14.25 -3.71
C ASP A 317 13.13 -15.14 -2.47
N ASP A 318 14.29 -15.55 -1.96
CA ASP A 318 14.43 -16.50 -0.82
C ASP A 318 13.52 -17.74 -0.90
N GLY A 319 13.34 -18.27 -2.11
CA GLY A 319 12.50 -19.46 -2.37
C GLY A 319 10.99 -19.18 -2.27
N LYS A 320 10.60 -17.92 -2.10
CA LYS A 320 9.22 -17.44 -2.16
C LYS A 320 8.90 -16.90 -3.55
N GLN A 321 7.62 -16.94 -3.91
CA GLN A 321 7.11 -16.29 -5.10
C GLN A 321 5.93 -15.42 -4.72
N PHE A 322 5.92 -14.19 -5.21
CA PHE A 322 4.85 -13.23 -4.95
C PHE A 322 4.75 -12.21 -6.08
N ALA A 323 3.65 -11.47 -6.09
CA ALA A 323 3.44 -10.40 -7.03
C ALA A 323 3.87 -9.06 -6.43
N THR A 324 4.38 -8.20 -7.30
CA THR A 324 4.62 -6.80 -7.00
C THR A 324 3.94 -5.95 -8.07
N VAL A 325 3.58 -4.72 -7.72
CA VAL A 325 3.07 -3.72 -8.63
C VAL A 325 4.19 -2.74 -8.90
N PHE A 326 4.60 -2.65 -10.17
CA PHE A 326 5.54 -1.64 -10.62
C PHE A 326 4.80 -0.53 -11.35
N VAL A 327 5.04 0.73 -10.96
CA VAL A 327 4.42 1.90 -11.59
C VAL A 327 5.50 2.86 -12.04
N ARG A 328 5.34 3.39 -13.26
CA ARG A 328 6.29 4.34 -13.85
C ARG A 328 5.61 5.41 -14.70
N ARG A 329 6.38 6.42 -15.08
CA ARG A 329 6.11 7.33 -16.21
C ARG A 329 7.23 7.22 -17.23
N ASN A 330 7.15 7.90 -18.37
CA ASN A 330 8.17 7.88 -19.40
C ASN A 330 9.59 8.22 -18.91
N ASN A 331 9.73 9.07 -17.89
CA ASN A 331 11.01 9.60 -17.42
C ASN A 331 11.45 9.13 -16.02
N GLY A 332 10.64 8.37 -15.28
CA GLY A 332 11.02 7.91 -13.94
C GLY A 332 10.14 6.82 -13.36
N ILE A 333 10.62 6.24 -12.26
CA ILE A 333 9.94 5.23 -11.45
C ILE A 333 8.99 5.94 -10.49
N ARG A 334 7.73 5.50 -10.38
CA ARG A 334 6.73 6.15 -9.51
C ARG A 334 6.58 5.45 -8.17
N THR A 335 6.43 4.13 -8.20
CA THR A 335 6.36 3.26 -7.01
C THR A 335 6.63 1.81 -7.41
N PHE A 336 6.95 1.00 -6.42
CA PHE A 336 7.17 -0.42 -6.51
C PHE A 336 6.85 -1.04 -5.14
N TYR A 337 5.90 -1.98 -5.10
CA TYR A 337 5.46 -2.58 -3.84
C TYR A 337 4.91 -4.00 -4.04
N PRO A 338 5.03 -4.88 -3.04
CA PRO A 338 4.38 -6.19 -3.05
C PRO A 338 2.88 -6.08 -2.79
N ASP A 339 2.12 -6.98 -3.41
CA ASP A 339 0.67 -7.02 -3.33
C ASP A 339 0.19 -8.46 -3.12
N ALA A 340 -0.61 -8.68 -2.07
CA ALA A 340 -1.22 -9.98 -1.77
C ALA A 340 -2.38 -10.30 -2.72
N THR A 341 -3.04 -9.26 -3.24
CA THR A 341 -4.23 -9.35 -4.09
C THR A 341 -4.11 -8.42 -5.29
N PRO A 342 -3.08 -8.61 -6.13
CA PRO A 342 -2.89 -7.78 -7.31
C PRO A 342 -4.13 -7.83 -8.22
N ASP A 343 -4.48 -6.69 -8.82
CA ASP A 343 -5.54 -6.66 -9.82
C ASP A 343 -5.15 -7.54 -11.01
N VAL A 344 -5.91 -8.60 -11.22
CA VAL A 344 -5.68 -9.57 -12.30
C VAL A 344 -5.91 -9.00 -13.69
N GLN A 345 -6.54 -7.83 -13.79
CA GLN A 345 -6.74 -7.09 -15.05
C GLN A 345 -5.56 -6.15 -15.37
N GLU A 346 -4.71 -5.85 -14.39
CA GLU A 346 -3.52 -5.03 -14.60
C GLU A 346 -2.55 -5.75 -15.54
N THR A 347 -1.87 -4.97 -16.39
CA THR A 347 -0.97 -5.55 -17.39
C THR A 347 0.20 -6.28 -16.72
N LYS A 348 0.73 -7.34 -17.34
CA LYS A 348 1.94 -8.01 -16.81
C LYS A 348 3.19 -7.28 -17.28
N CYS A 349 4.17 -7.15 -16.41
CA CYS A 349 5.49 -6.67 -16.82
C CYS A 349 6.15 -7.69 -17.77
N ALA A 350 7.11 -7.22 -18.58
CA ALA A 350 7.70 -7.96 -19.68
C ALA A 350 8.30 -9.33 -19.28
N ALA A 351 8.93 -9.40 -18.12
CA ALA A 351 9.52 -10.63 -17.59
C ALA A 351 9.42 -10.66 -16.06
N PRO A 352 9.31 -11.86 -15.44
CA PRO A 352 9.47 -12.01 -14.00
C PRO A 352 10.92 -11.74 -13.58
N ILE A 353 11.13 -11.40 -12.31
CA ILE A 353 12.46 -11.17 -11.74
C ILE A 353 12.76 -12.21 -10.65
N SER A 354 13.98 -12.74 -10.67
CA SER A 354 14.56 -13.57 -9.60
C SER A 354 15.71 -12.80 -8.94
N LEU A 355 15.71 -12.73 -7.61
CA LEU A 355 16.69 -11.98 -6.82
C LEU A 355 17.78 -12.87 -6.18
N GLN A 356 17.70 -14.19 -6.39
CA GLN A 356 18.69 -15.18 -5.97
C GLN A 356 20.05 -15.05 -6.65
#